data_AF-A0A7C8YZ65-F1
#
_entry.id   AF-A0A7C8YZ65-F1
#
_cell.length_a   1.000
_cell.length_b   1.000
_cell.length_c   1.000
_cell.angle_alpha   90.00
_cell.angle_beta   90.00
_cell.angle_gamma   90.00
#
_symmetry.space_group_name_H-M   'P 1'
#
loop_
_entity.id
_entity.type
_entity.pdbx_description
1 polymer ?
#
loop_
_entity_poly.entity_id
_entity_poly.type
_entity_poly.pdbx_seq_one_letter_code
_entity_poly.pdbx_strand_id
1 'polypeptide(L)'
;RSGLKAEIGIFFPMLILRVLENVLQPSFLQKMTVLNLLEKISQDPQIIIDIFVNYDCDLDAPNIYERIVNGLLKTALGPPAGSTTTMSPVQDLTFRVESVKCMVRIVKSMG
;
A
#
# COMPACT_ATOMS: atom_id res chain seq x y z
N ARG A 1 -10.48 -16.21 13.70
CA ARG A 1 -9.16 -15.95 13.05
C ARG A 1 -8.37 -15.00 13.96
N SER A 2 -7.66 -15.48 14.98
CA SER A 2 -7.03 -14.61 16.00
C SER A 2 -5.54 -14.92 16.26
N GLY A 3 -4.93 -15.79 15.46
CA GLY A 3 -3.55 -16.21 15.71
C GLY A 3 -2.45 -15.30 15.18
N LEU A 4 -2.76 -14.29 14.35
CA LEU A 4 -1.74 -13.49 13.64
C LEU A 4 -2.01 -11.97 13.67
N LYS A 5 -2.98 -11.48 14.46
CA LYS A 5 -3.34 -10.04 14.45
C LYS A 5 -2.16 -9.17 14.87
N ALA A 6 -1.48 -9.53 15.96
CA ALA A 6 -0.35 -8.76 16.47
C ALA A 6 0.83 -8.76 15.47
N GLU A 7 1.12 -9.93 14.90
CA GLU A 7 2.19 -10.14 13.94
C GLU A 7 1.94 -9.34 12.65
N ILE A 8 0.72 -9.37 12.11
CA ILE A 8 0.35 -8.55 10.94
C ILE A 8 0.45 -7.06 11.29
N GLY A 9 -0.02 -6.65 12.48
CA GLY A 9 0.13 -5.29 12.98
C GLY A 9 1.59 -4.79 13.02
N ILE A 10 2.55 -5.69 13.23
CA ILE A 10 3.99 -5.35 13.29
C ILE A 10 4.63 -5.47 11.90
N PHE A 11 4.53 -6.64 11.27
CA PHE A 11 5.26 -6.97 10.05
C PHE A 11 4.71 -6.26 8.83
N PHE A 12 3.40 -6.06 8.72
CA PHE A 12 2.81 -5.44 7.54
C PHE A 12 3.28 -3.98 7.39
N PRO A 13 3.26 -3.14 8.44
CA PRO A 13 3.91 -1.84 8.39
C PRO A 13 5.42 -1.88 8.09
N MET A 14 6.15 -2.78 8.74
CA MET A 14 7.61 -2.84 8.65
C MET A 14 8.12 -3.29 7.29
N LEU A 15 7.43 -4.25 6.64
CA LEU A 15 7.89 -4.90 5.41
C LEU A 15 7.15 -4.39 4.17
N ILE A 16 5.84 -4.21 4.26
CA ILE A 16 4.99 -3.88 3.10
C ILE A 16 4.84 -2.36 3.00
N LEU A 17 4.31 -1.72 4.05
CA LEU A 17 4.06 -0.27 4.02
C LEU A 17 5.34 0.53 3.91
N ARG A 18 6.42 0.13 4.58
CA ARG A 18 7.73 0.79 4.46
C ARG A 18 8.19 0.95 3.01
N VAL A 19 7.98 -0.08 2.19
CA VAL A 19 8.33 -0.04 0.76
C VAL A 19 7.33 0.81 -0.02
N LEU A 20 6.03 0.67 0.25
CA LEU A 20 4.97 1.46 -0.38
C LEU A 20 5.10 2.97 -0.08
N GLU A 21 5.53 3.34 1.11
CA GLU A 21 5.64 4.73 1.56
C GLU A 21 6.95 5.39 1.12
N ASN A 22 7.97 4.61 0.74
CA ASN A 22 9.22 5.14 0.19
C ASN A 22 9.03 5.58 -1.27
N VAL A 23 8.77 6.87 -1.48
CA VAL A 23 8.60 7.47 -2.82
C VAL A 23 9.89 8.12 -3.32
N LEU A 24 10.82 8.50 -2.43
CA LEU A 24 12.04 9.22 -2.81
C LEU A 24 13.05 8.34 -3.53
N GLN A 25 13.26 7.11 -3.06
CA GLN A 25 14.23 6.17 -3.63
C GLN A 25 13.63 4.77 -3.70
N PRO A 26 12.60 4.55 -4.54
CA PRO A 26 11.96 3.25 -4.65
C PRO A 26 12.85 2.28 -5.42
N SER A 27 13.03 1.08 -4.89
CA SER A 27 13.50 -0.04 -5.70
C SER A 27 12.37 -0.52 -6.60
N PHE A 28 12.57 -0.51 -7.92
CA PHE A 28 11.54 -0.90 -8.88
C PHE A 28 10.93 -2.27 -8.56
N LEU A 29 11.80 -3.26 -8.37
CA LEU A 29 11.40 -4.63 -8.12
C LEU A 29 10.61 -4.76 -6.81
N GLN A 30 11.15 -4.23 -5.70
CA GLN A 30 10.49 -4.35 -4.40
C GLN A 30 9.14 -3.65 -4.38
N LYS A 31 9.06 -2.44 -4.96
CA LYS A 31 7.82 -1.67 -5.04
C LYS A 31 6.78 -2.39 -5.88
N MET A 32 7.15 -2.95 -7.04
CA MET A 32 6.23 -3.74 -7.85
C MET A 32 5.77 -5.03 -7.15
N THR A 33 6.66 -5.71 -6.42
CA THR A 33 6.25 -6.87 -5.60
C THR A 33 5.20 -6.47 -4.57
N VAL A 34 5.38 -5.34 -3.89
CA VAL A 34 4.41 -4.82 -2.92
C VAL A 34 3.10 -4.40 -3.57
N LEU A 35 3.13 -3.68 -4.70
CA LEU A 35 1.93 -3.29 -5.43
C LEU A 35 1.14 -4.53 -5.91
N ASN A 36 1.82 -5.55 -6.44
CA ASN A 36 1.18 -6.80 -6.84
C ASN A 36 0.59 -7.58 -5.66
N LEU A 37 1.25 -7.53 -4.49
CA LEU A 37 0.70 -8.13 -3.27
C LEU A 37 -0.58 -7.42 -2.82
N LEU A 38 -0.57 -6.09 -2.79
CA LEU A 38 -1.73 -5.28 -2.42
C LEU A 38 -2.88 -5.45 -3.41
N GLU A 39 -2.58 -5.57 -4.71
CA GLU A 39 -3.56 -5.90 -5.74
C GLU A 39 -4.25 -7.23 -5.42
N LYS A 40 -3.49 -8.30 -5.16
CA LYS A 40 -4.05 -9.61 -4.79
C LYS A 40 -4.87 -9.57 -3.51
N ILE A 41 -4.39 -8.88 -2.48
CA ILE A 41 -5.14 -8.70 -1.23
C ILE A 41 -6.47 -8.00 -1.49
N SER A 42 -6.46 -6.95 -2.33
CA SER A 42 -7.65 -6.18 -2.67
C SER A 42 -8.67 -6.90 -3.57
N GLN A 43 -8.34 -8.10 -4.08
CA GLN A 43 -9.29 -8.93 -4.83
C GLN A 43 -10.31 -9.62 -3.92
N ASP A 44 -10.01 -9.75 -2.62
CA ASP A 44 -10.94 -10.26 -1.61
C ASP A 44 -11.39 -9.09 -0.70
N PRO A 45 -12.62 -8.57 -0.88
CA PRO A 45 -13.13 -7.48 -0.07
C PRO A 45 -13.13 -7.78 1.43
N GLN A 46 -13.31 -9.04 1.82
CA GLN A 46 -13.33 -9.41 3.24
C GLN A 46 -11.97 -9.16 3.89
N ILE A 47 -10.86 -9.34 3.16
CA ILE A 47 -9.53 -9.05 3.71
C ILE A 47 -9.37 -7.55 3.96
N ILE A 48 -9.87 -6.69 3.07
CA ILE A 48 -9.78 -5.24 3.24
C ILE A 48 -10.64 -4.78 4.43
N ILE A 49 -11.85 -5.32 4.56
CA ILE A 49 -12.73 -5.07 5.71
C ILE A 49 -12.07 -5.55 7.00
N ASP A 50 -11.50 -6.76 7.01
CA ASP A 50 -10.78 -7.31 8.16
C ASP A 50 -9.60 -6.41 8.53
N ILE A 51 -8.84 -5.87 7.57
CA ILE A 51 -7.75 -4.93 7.85
C ILE A 51 -8.32 -3.67 8.53
N PHE A 52 -9.33 -3.05 7.95
CA PHE A 52 -9.92 -1.83 8.49
C PHE A 52 -10.45 -2.02 9.91
N VAL A 53 -11.24 -3.06 10.15
CA VAL A 53 -11.84 -3.33 11.47
C VAL A 53 -10.77 -3.68 12.51
N ASN A 54 -9.75 -4.46 12.14
CA ASN A 54 -8.75 -4.91 13.11
C ASN A 54 -7.67 -3.86 13.43
N TYR A 55 -7.39 -2.92 12.53
CA TYR A 55 -6.21 -2.05 12.64
C TYR A 55 -6.51 -0.56 12.59
N ASP A 56 -7.61 -0.14 11.96
CA ASP A 56 -7.97 1.29 11.83
C ASP A 56 -9.12 1.68 12.76
N CYS A 57 -9.88 0.71 13.27
CA CYS A 57 -10.95 0.92 14.27
C CYS A 57 -10.52 0.62 15.72
N ASP A 58 -9.24 0.29 15.93
CA ASP A 58 -8.65 -0.03 17.23
C ASP A 58 -7.60 1.04 17.57
N LEU A 59 -7.79 1.77 18.68
CA LEU A 59 -6.97 2.93 19.04
C LEU A 59 -5.51 2.58 19.34
N ASP A 60 -5.25 1.34 19.75
CA ASP A 60 -3.91 0.86 20.09
C ASP A 60 -3.22 0.15 18.90
N ALA A 61 -3.92 0.03 17.77
CA ALA A 61 -3.43 -0.61 16.57
C ALA A 61 -2.91 0.41 15.53
N PRO A 62 -2.02 0.00 14.61
CA PRO A 62 -1.56 0.88 13.55
C PRO A 62 -2.61 1.03 12.45
N ASN A 63 -2.90 2.24 11.98
CA ASN A 63 -3.86 2.50 10.88
C ASN A 63 -3.40 1.91 9.52
N ILE A 64 -3.49 0.60 9.32
CA ILE A 64 -2.95 -0.08 8.14
C ILE A 64 -3.72 0.31 6.89
N TYR A 65 -5.06 0.32 6.91
CA TYR A 65 -5.87 0.68 5.76
C TYR A 65 -5.58 2.11 5.30
N GLU A 66 -5.61 3.08 6.23
CA GLU A 66 -5.30 4.48 5.96
C GLU A 66 -3.91 4.62 5.30
N ARG A 67 -2.92 3.91 5.84
CA ARG A 67 -1.55 3.95 5.33
C ARG A 67 -1.39 3.27 3.97
N ILE A 68 -2.14 2.20 3.67
CA ILE A 68 -2.18 1.61 2.32
C ILE A 68 -2.69 2.67 1.33
N VAL A 69 -3.84 3.29 1.62
CA VAL A 69 -4.45 4.29 0.73
C VAL A 69 -3.52 5.48 0.52
N ASN A 70 -2.93 6.00 1.61
CA ASN A 70 -1.98 7.11 1.54
C ASN A 70 -0.69 6.76 0.79
N GLY A 71 -0.17 5.54 0.96
CA GLY A 71 1.01 5.05 0.25
C GLY A 71 0.77 4.89 -1.25
N LEU A 72 -0.40 4.35 -1.63
CA LEU A 72 -0.84 4.25 -3.03
C LEU A 72 -1.05 5.64 -3.64
N LEU A 73 -1.69 6.56 -2.93
CA LEU A 73 -1.88 7.95 -3.38
C LEU A 73 -0.54 8.64 -3.66
N LYS A 74 0.40 8.59 -2.72
CA LYS A 74 1.72 9.20 -2.91
C LYS A 74 2.50 8.55 -4.06
N THR A 75 2.38 7.23 -4.22
CA THR A 75 2.99 6.52 -5.35
C THR A 75 2.33 6.91 -6.68
N ALA A 76 1.02 7.16 -6.70
CA ALA A 76 0.29 7.65 -7.87
C ALA A 76 0.65 9.08 -8.28
N LEU A 77 0.94 9.96 -7.30
CA LEU A 77 1.40 11.32 -7.54
C LEU A 77 2.87 11.36 -8.02
N GLY A 78 3.64 10.34 -7.65
CA GLY A 78 5.07 10.25 -7.93
C GLY A 78 5.92 11.08 -6.95
N PRO A 79 7.25 11.14 -7.16
CA PRO A 79 8.15 11.91 -6.32
C PRO A 79 7.80 13.41 -6.30
N PRO A 80 8.01 14.10 -5.17
CA PRO A 80 7.82 15.55 -5.10
C PRO A 80 8.62 16.29 -6.17
N ALA A 81 8.06 17.39 -6.69
CA ALA A 81 8.75 18.21 -7.69
C ALA A 81 10.15 18.63 -7.21
N GLY A 82 11.14 18.49 -8.08
CA GLY A 82 12.55 18.78 -7.76
C GLY A 82 13.31 17.63 -7.08
N SER A 83 12.65 16.51 -6.79
CA SER A 83 13.34 15.32 -6.25
C SER A 83 14.08 14.56 -7.36
N THR A 84 15.31 14.13 -7.07
CA THR A 84 16.07 13.21 -7.93
C THR A 84 15.57 11.78 -7.71
N THR A 85 15.12 11.12 -8.78
CA THR A 85 14.73 9.71 -8.76
C THR A 85 15.66 8.86 -9.62
N THR A 86 15.91 7.63 -9.22
CA THR A 86 16.66 6.63 -9.99
C THR A 86 15.78 5.88 -10.99
N MET A 87 14.46 6.14 -11.00
CA MET A 87 13.49 5.49 -11.88
C MET A 87 13.49 6.08 -13.28
N SER A 88 13.34 5.21 -14.28
CA SER A 88 13.05 5.66 -15.64
C SER A 88 11.62 6.20 -15.74
N PRO A 89 11.32 7.05 -16.75
CA PRO A 89 9.96 7.55 -16.96
C PRO A 89 8.90 6.45 -17.11
N VAL A 90 9.26 5.31 -17.71
CA VAL A 90 8.36 4.16 -17.89
C VAL A 90 8.07 3.48 -16.55
N GLN A 91 9.09 3.34 -15.70
CA GLN A 91 8.93 2.75 -14.36
C GLN A 91 8.05 3.64 -13.48
N ASP A 92 8.26 4.96 -13.53
CA ASP A 92 7.43 5.94 -12.82
C ASP A 92 5.97 5.86 -13.30
N LEU A 93 5.72 5.90 -14.61
CA LEU A 93 4.37 5.75 -15.15
C LEU A 93 3.71 4.44 -14.73
N THR A 94 4.46 3.34 -14.72
CA THR A 94 3.95 2.03 -14.30
C THR A 94 3.48 2.07 -12.85
N PHE A 95 4.28 2.62 -11.94
CA PHE A 95 3.88 2.80 -10.54
C PHE A 95 2.61 3.62 -10.39
N ARG A 96 2.47 4.70 -11.15
CA ARG A 96 1.28 5.54 -11.07
C ARG A 96 0.03 4.78 -11.48
N VAL A 97 0.08 4.09 -12.61
CA VAL A 97 -1.05 3.32 -13.14
C VAL A 97 -1.45 2.19 -12.21
N GLU A 98 -0.49 1.39 -11.75
CA GLU A 98 -0.78 0.24 -10.88
C GLU A 98 -1.28 0.68 -9.50
N SER A 99 -0.78 1.80 -8.98
CA SER A 99 -1.27 2.35 -7.70
C SER A 99 -2.71 2.82 -7.79
N VAL A 100 -3.09 3.52 -8.88
CA VAL A 100 -4.48 3.95 -9.10
C VAL A 100 -5.40 2.75 -9.27
N LYS A 101 -5.01 1.74 -10.05
CA LYS A 101 -5.80 0.51 -10.22
C LYS A 101 -6.05 -0.19 -8.87
N CYS A 102 -5.02 -0.36 -8.06
CA CYS A 102 -5.13 -0.99 -6.74
C CYS A 102 -6.03 -0.17 -5.81
N MET A 103 -5.86 1.16 -5.78
CA MET A 103 -6.69 2.05 -4.96
C MET A 103 -8.17 1.98 -5.34
N VAL A 104 -8.52 1.91 -6.63
CA VAL A 104 -9.91 1.74 -7.08
C VAL A 104 -10.50 0.43 -6.56
N ARG A 105 -9.74 -0.68 -6.53
CA ARG A 105 -10.22 -1.96 -5.99
C ARG A 105 -10.45 -1.87 -4.48
N ILE A 106 -9.50 -1.29 -3.74
CA ILE A 106 -9.60 -1.11 -2.29
C ILE A 106 -10.82 -0.26 -1.93
N VAL A 107 -11.04 0.87 -2.61
CA VAL A 107 -12.21 1.71 -2.33
C VAL A 107 -13.52 0.98 -2.65
N LYS A 108 -13.57 0.23 -3.76
CA LYS A 108 -14.75 -0.59 -4.12
C LYS A 108 -15.05 -1.72 -3.15
N SER A 109 -14.06 -2.21 -2.40
CA SER A 109 -14.28 -3.27 -1.42
C SER A 109 -15.06 -2.83 -0.18
N MET A 110 -15.18 -1.51 0.04
CA MET A 110 -15.85 -0.91 1.20
C MET A 110 -17.26 -0.39 0.89
N GLY A 111 -17.73 -0.54 -0.36
CA GLY A 111 -19.01 0.01 -0.84
C GLY A 111 -19.96 -1.04 -1.40
#